data_AF-A0A0F9KP73-F1
#
_entry.id   AF-A0A0F9KP73-F1
#
_cell.length_a   1.000
_cell.length_b   1.000
_cell.length_c   1.000
_cell.angle_alpha   90.00
_cell.angle_beta   90.00
_cell.angle_gamma   90.00
#
_symmetry.space_group_name_H-M   'P 1'
#
loop_
_entity.id
_entity.type
_entity.pdbx_description
1 polymer ?
#
loop_
_entity_poly.entity_id
_entity_poly.type
_entity_poly.pdbx_seq_one_letter_code
_entity_poly.pdbx_strand_id
1 'polypeptide(L)'
;MGEGEDFTGDLGRIQLIAKVPFADLGSKITRLRSEEPGIGSRYYAALAAGRIAQTSGRIMRHQADYGETVILDGAFKKLWSWHKDQFPSWFHDILHM
;
A
#
# COMPACT_ATOMS: atom_id res chain seq x y z
N MET A 1 -5.93 -11.11 6.09
CA MET A 1 -6.78 -10.25 6.94
C MET A 1 -6.47 -8.81 6.60
N GLY A 2 -7.47 -8.05 6.16
CA GLY A 2 -7.31 -6.70 5.63
C GLY A 2 -8.64 -5.97 5.44
N GLU A 3 -9.74 -6.52 5.97
CA GLU A 3 -11.07 -5.93 5.98
C GLU A 3 -11.67 -6.22 7.35
N GLY A 4 -11.97 -5.18 8.13
CA GLY A 4 -12.84 -5.27 9.31
C GLY A 4 -12.24 -4.95 10.68
N GLU A 5 -10.92 -4.76 10.83
CA GLU A 5 -10.35 -4.44 12.15
C GLU A 5 -10.15 -2.93 12.34
N ASP A 6 -10.88 -2.39 13.31
CA ASP A 6 -10.90 -0.99 13.69
C ASP A 6 -9.92 -0.78 14.86
N PHE A 7 -8.69 -0.35 14.55
CA PHE A 7 -7.75 0.10 15.57
C PHE A 7 -7.91 1.61 15.79
N THR A 8 -8.76 1.99 16.74
CA THR A 8 -9.00 3.39 17.12
C THR A 8 -8.20 3.77 18.36
N GLY A 9 -7.53 4.94 18.33
CA GLY A 9 -6.78 5.49 19.47
C GLY A 9 -5.57 4.64 19.85
N ASP A 10 -5.42 4.35 21.15
CA ASP A 10 -4.25 3.63 21.69
C ASP A 10 -4.13 2.15 21.29
N LEU A 11 -5.14 1.61 20.61
CA LEU A 11 -5.23 0.18 20.27
C LEU A 11 -4.38 -0.23 19.06
N GLY A 12 -3.82 0.72 18.31
CA GLY A 12 -2.98 0.41 17.14
C GLY A 12 -2.05 1.55 16.77
N ARG A 13 -1.03 1.80 17.60
CA ARG A 13 0.01 2.81 17.31
C ARG A 13 1.06 2.34 16.30
N ILE A 14 1.17 1.02 16.09
CA ILE A 14 2.11 0.40 15.17
C ILE A 14 1.35 -0.57 14.28
N GLN A 15 1.42 -0.38 12.97
CA GLN A 15 0.88 -1.28 11.96
C GLN A 15 2.02 -1.88 11.15
N LEU A 16 2.02 -3.20 11.00
CA LEU A 16 3.04 -3.91 10.25
C LEU A 16 2.48 -4.41 8.91
N ILE A 17 3.15 -4.06 7.82
CA ILE A 17 2.93 -4.66 6.50
C ILE A 17 4.10 -5.61 6.24
N ALA A 18 3.88 -6.89 6.54
CA ALA A 18 4.90 -7.94 6.40
C ALA A 18 5.26 -8.24 4.93
N LYS A 19 4.33 -7.97 4.00
CA LYS A 19 4.50 -8.22 2.57
C LYS A 19 3.74 -7.19 1.75
N VAL A 20 4.35 -6.69 0.68
CA VAL A 20 3.67 -5.79 -0.26
C VAL A 20 2.46 -6.52 -0.84
N PRO A 21 1.24 -5.93 -0.78
CA PRO A 21 -0.01 -6.59 -1.15
C PRO A 21 -0.25 -6.60 -2.66
N PHE A 22 0.74 -7.10 -3.41
CA PHE A 22 0.65 -7.33 -4.85
C PHE A 22 -0.56 -8.21 -5.18
N ALA A 23 -1.25 -7.89 -6.28
CA ALA A 23 -2.41 -8.65 -6.70
C ALA A 23 -2.00 -10.04 -7.19
N ASP A 24 -2.85 -11.05 -6.97
CA ASP A 24 -2.57 -12.42 -7.37
C ASP A 24 -2.55 -12.54 -8.90
N LEU A 25 -1.42 -12.96 -9.46
CA LEU A 25 -1.24 -13.22 -10.89
C LEU A 25 -1.84 -14.57 -11.32
N GLY A 26 -2.19 -15.46 -10.38
CA GLY A 26 -2.97 -16.66 -10.66
C GLY A 26 -4.38 -16.36 -11.15
N SER A 27 -4.93 -15.20 -10.76
CA SER A 27 -6.21 -14.71 -11.28
C SER A 27 -6.08 -14.32 -12.75
N LYS A 28 -6.91 -14.95 -13.60
CA LYS A 28 -6.94 -14.69 -15.05
C LYS A 28 -7.18 -13.21 -15.37
N ILE A 29 -8.02 -12.51 -14.60
CA ILE A 29 -8.35 -11.11 -14.83
C ILE A 29 -7.17 -10.21 -14.47
N THR A 30 -6.56 -10.43 -13.29
CA THR A 30 -5.38 -9.67 -12.86
C THR A 30 -4.24 -9.85 -13.83
N ARG A 31 -4.00 -11.09 -14.27
CA ARG A 31 -2.95 -11.41 -15.24
C ARG A 31 -3.15 -10.68 -16.56
N LEU A 32 -4.34 -10.78 -17.15
CA LEU A 32 -4.67 -10.10 -18.41
C LEU A 32 -4.46 -8.59 -18.31
N ARG A 33 -4.87 -7.96 -17.20
CA ARG A 33 -4.65 -6.52 -16.99
C ARG A 33 -3.19 -6.17 -16.73
N SER A 34 -2.44 -7.03 -16.04
CA SER A 34 -1.02 -6.81 -15.78
C SER A 34 -0.14 -6.99 -17.02
N GLU A 35 -0.59 -7.79 -17.98
CA GLU A 35 0.09 -8.05 -19.26
C GLU A 35 -0.31 -7.05 -20.35
N GLU A 36 -1.24 -6.13 -20.07
CA GLU A 36 -1.70 -5.14 -21.05
C GLU A 36 -0.54 -4.22 -21.47
N PRO A 37 -0.19 -4.16 -22.77
CA PRO A 37 0.96 -3.40 -23.25
C PRO A 37 0.87 -1.92 -22.87
N GLY A 38 1.95 -1.38 -22.29
CA GLY A 38 2.06 0.04 -21.92
C GLY A 38 1.36 0.44 -20.62
N ILE A 39 0.38 -0.33 -20.12
CA ILE A 39 -0.41 0.05 -18.92
C ILE A 39 -0.26 -0.98 -17.79
N GLY A 40 0.00 -2.25 -18.11
CA GLY A 40 -0.17 -3.34 -17.16
C GLY A 40 0.75 -3.30 -15.94
N SER A 41 2.02 -2.92 -16.11
CA SER A 41 2.95 -2.72 -14.98
C SER A 41 2.48 -1.59 -14.05
N ARG A 42 2.02 -0.47 -14.63
CA ARG A 42 1.51 0.68 -13.88
C ARG A 42 0.22 0.34 -13.15
N TYR A 43 -0.69 -0.37 -13.81
CA TYR A 43 -1.93 -0.87 -13.19
C TYR A 43 -1.64 -1.79 -12.00
N TYR A 44 -0.73 -2.74 -12.18
CA TYR A 44 -0.35 -3.68 -11.13
C TYR A 44 0.28 -2.97 -9.92
N ALA A 45 1.15 -1.99 -10.18
CA ALA A 45 1.72 -1.14 -9.15
C ALA A 45 0.66 -0.30 -8.43
N ALA A 46 -0.32 0.27 -9.17
CA ALA A 46 -1.41 1.06 -8.60
C ALA A 46 -2.28 0.25 -7.64
N LEU A 47 -2.55 -1.02 -7.94
CA LEU A 47 -3.29 -1.90 -7.04
C LEU A 47 -2.55 -2.10 -5.71
N ALA A 48 -1.23 -2.32 -5.76
CA ALA A 48 -0.42 -2.47 -4.57
C ALA A 48 -0.32 -1.15 -3.77
N ALA A 49 -0.07 -0.04 -4.47
CA ALA A 49 0.02 1.29 -3.88
C ALA A 49 -1.28 1.70 -3.18
N GLY A 50 -2.43 1.50 -3.84
CA GLY A 50 -3.75 1.80 -3.27
C GLY A 50 -4.06 0.98 -2.01
N ARG A 51 -3.69 -0.30 -1.99
CA ARG A 51 -3.85 -1.16 -0.80
C ARG A 51 -2.94 -0.73 0.35
N ILE A 52 -1.70 -0.36 0.06
CA ILE A 52 -0.78 0.18 1.07
C ILE A 52 -1.35 1.47 1.64
N ALA A 53 -1.73 2.42 0.79
CA ALA A 53 -2.30 3.70 1.22
C ALA A 53 -3.58 3.51 2.04
N GLN A 54 -4.48 2.60 1.63
CA GLN A 54 -5.68 2.26 2.38
C GLN A 54 -5.34 1.66 3.75
N THR A 55 -4.34 0.77 3.80
CA THR A 55 -3.89 0.15 5.05
C THR A 55 -3.27 1.20 5.97
N SER A 56 -2.37 2.03 5.46
CA SER A 56 -1.77 3.15 6.20
C SER A 56 -2.84 4.14 6.71
N GLY A 57 -3.89 4.40 5.95
CA GLY A 57 -5.00 5.27 6.38
C GLY A 57 -5.84 4.71 7.54
N ARG A 58 -5.73 3.41 7.88
CA ARG A 58 -6.47 2.83 9.02
C ARG A 58 -5.91 3.23 10.37
N ILE A 59 -4.64 3.62 10.43
CA ILE A 59 -3.92 3.97 11.66
C ILE A 59 -4.06 5.45 12.03
N MET A 60 -4.38 6.32 11.06
CA MET A 60 -4.44 7.77 11.24
C MET A 60 -5.81 8.28 10.79
N ARG A 61 -6.74 8.45 11.74
CA ARG A 61 -8.16 8.70 11.41
C ARG A 61 -8.63 10.12 11.62
N HIS A 62 -7.91 10.88 12.43
CA HIS A 62 -8.16 12.30 12.63
C HIS A 62 -6.82 13.02 12.86
N GLN A 63 -6.84 14.34 12.78
CA GLN A 63 -5.61 15.16 12.84
C GLN A 63 -4.80 15.05 14.14
N ALA A 64 -5.39 14.51 15.20
CA ALA A 64 -4.75 14.32 16.50
C ALA A 64 -4.43 12.84 16.79
N ASP A 65 -4.78 11.95 15.87
CA ASP A 65 -4.38 10.55 15.92
C ASP A 65 -2.89 10.44 15.55
N TYR A 66 -2.19 9.42 16.00
CA TYR A 66 -0.79 9.17 15.62
C TYR A 66 -0.47 7.69 15.61
N GLY A 67 0.27 7.26 14.60
CA GLY A 67 0.72 5.89 14.48
C GLY A 67 1.68 5.71 13.32
N GLU A 68 2.49 4.67 13.41
CA GLU A 68 3.48 4.33 12.39
C GLU A 68 3.05 3.08 11.62
N THR A 69 3.15 3.13 10.29
CA THR A 69 3.07 1.94 9.44
C THR A 69 4.48 1.53 9.03
N VAL A 70 4.92 0.36 9.48
CA VAL A 70 6.23 -0.20 9.13
C VAL A 70 6.05 -1.25 8.05
N ILE A 71 6.73 -1.07 6.91
CA ILE A 71 6.73 -2.01 5.79
C ILE A 71 8.03 -2.81 5.85
N LEU A 72 7.91 -4.12 6.06
CA LEU A 72 9.06 -5.01 6.28
C LEU A 72 9.57 -5.70 5.00
N ASP A 73 8.98 -5.36 3.85
CA ASP A 73 9.25 -6.02 2.58
C ASP A 73 10.12 -5.14 1.66
N GLY A 74 11.33 -5.60 1.33
CA GLY A 74 12.26 -4.91 0.44
C GLY A 74 11.73 -4.70 -0.98
N ALA A 75 10.69 -5.44 -1.41
CA ALA A 75 10.02 -5.18 -2.67
C ALA A 75 9.36 -3.79 -2.74
N PHE A 76 9.00 -3.22 -1.58
CA PHE A 76 8.44 -1.88 -1.49
C PHE A 76 9.39 -0.82 -2.06
N LYS A 77 10.69 -0.95 -1.82
CA LYS A 77 11.68 0.01 -2.33
C LYS A 77 11.68 0.09 -3.86
N LYS A 78 11.52 -1.04 -4.54
CA LYS A 78 11.40 -1.09 -6.01
C LYS A 78 10.06 -0.51 -6.48
N LEU A 79 8.96 -0.89 -5.82
CA LEU A 79 7.62 -0.37 -6.10
C LEU A 79 7.61 1.15 -6.01
N TRP A 80 8.15 1.71 -4.93
CA TRP A 80 8.25 3.15 -4.74
C TRP A 80 9.16 3.82 -5.77
N SER A 81 10.37 3.28 -6.00
CA SER A 81 11.31 3.89 -6.94
C SER A 81 10.77 4.00 -8.36
N TRP A 82 9.95 3.05 -8.81
CA TRP A 82 9.45 3.01 -10.19
C TRP A 82 8.03 3.56 -10.35
N HIS A 83 7.24 3.55 -9.28
CA HIS A 83 5.81 3.85 -9.34
C HIS A 83 5.35 4.77 -8.20
N LYS A 84 6.22 5.65 -7.68
CA LYS A 84 5.84 6.65 -6.68
C LYS A 84 4.67 7.53 -7.13
N ASP A 85 4.51 7.75 -8.44
CA ASP A 85 3.39 8.50 -9.02
C ASP A 85 2.02 7.80 -8.86
N GLN A 86 2.01 6.52 -8.49
CA GLN A 86 0.80 5.75 -8.20
C GLN A 86 0.34 5.90 -6.73
N PHE A 87 1.17 6.49 -5.88
CA PHE A 87 0.80 6.74 -4.48
C PHE A 87 0.10 8.11 -4.35
N PRO A 88 -0.77 8.27 -3.35
CA PRO A 88 -1.31 9.58 -3.00
C PRO A 88 -0.18 10.57 -2.66
N SER A 89 -0.37 11.85 -2.97
CA SER A 89 0.66 12.89 -2.75
C SER A 89 1.14 12.97 -1.29
N TRP A 90 0.23 12.84 -0.31
CA TRP A 90 0.55 12.85 1.11
C TRP A 90 1.52 11.74 1.53
N PHE A 91 1.55 10.62 0.78
CA PHE A 91 2.42 9.50 1.10
C PHE A 91 3.90 9.88 0.94
N HIS A 92 4.20 10.83 0.03
CA HIS A 92 5.56 11.30 -0.22
C HIS A 92 6.12 12.08 0.97
N ASP A 93 5.27 12.83 1.66
CA ASP A 93 5.69 13.72 2.74
C ASP A 93 5.97 12.96 4.04
N ILE A 94 5.33 11.81 4.23
CA ILE A 94 5.42 11.00 5.46
C ILE A 94 6.34 9.79 5.33
N LEU A 95 6.73 9.41 4.11
CA LEU A 95 7.50 8.20 3.89
C LEU A 95 8.95 8.38 4.32
N HIS A 96 9.38 7.54 5.25
CA HIS A 96 10.78 7.38 5.65
C HIS A 96 11.31 6.04 5.13
N MET A 97 12.46 6.05 4.44
CA MET A 97 13.09 4.88 3.79
C MET A 97 14.58 4.81 4.05
#